data_AF-A0A1U9Z648-F1
#
_entry.id   AF-A0A1U9Z648-F1
#
_cell.length_a   1.000
_cell.length_b   1.000
_cell.length_c   1.000
_cell.angle_alpha   90.00
_cell.angle_beta   90.00
_cell.angle_gamma   90.00
#
_symmetry.space_group_name_H-M   'P 1'
#
loop_
_entity.id
_entity.type
_entity.pdbx_description
1 polymer ?
#
loop_
_entity_poly.entity_id
_entity_poly.type
_entity_poly.pdbx_seq_one_letter_code
_entity_poly.pdbx_strand_id
1 'polypeptide(L)'
;MHVYRFRSQGIKTQATPRCIAESLFAGGRPLSMIDFSGPHAVRRGALALSGTRAALPEGLTLMARITADGTLLELCGASGLGRWRGAFAATGNDGGMTVFGNRGQDMAVAANAVLKAGGGLAVAEGEWINALIRLSELPDYPGEIEREFASVRNALAVLVDRKPPFLLKKLLDYALTPATAISPAPGFSDDGDGPLAAAE
;
A
#
# COMPACT_ATOMS: atom_id res chain seq x y z
N MET A 1 23.12 -1.88 12.90
CA MET A 1 21.77 -1.80 12.30
C MET A 1 21.77 -0.62 11.33
N HIS A 2 22.04 -0.86 10.05
CA HIS A 2 22.10 0.21 9.05
C HIS A 2 20.69 0.42 8.48
N VAL A 3 19.92 1.30 9.13
CA VAL A 3 18.71 1.86 8.52
C VAL A 3 19.19 2.91 7.54
N TYR A 4 19.19 2.59 6.25
CA TYR A 4 19.54 3.56 5.23
C TYR A 4 18.39 4.53 5.07
N ARG A 5 18.46 5.66 5.79
CA ARG A 5 17.49 6.74 5.66
C ARG A 5 17.95 7.67 4.54
N PHE A 6 17.45 7.44 3.33
CA PHE A 6 17.74 8.33 2.22
C PHE A 6 16.69 9.42 2.17
N ARG A 7 17.14 10.68 2.10
CA ARG A 7 16.25 11.80 1.80
C ARG A 7 15.87 11.68 0.34
N SER A 8 14.59 11.83 0.02
CA SER A 8 14.05 11.78 -1.35
C SER A 8 14.51 12.96 -2.25
N GLN A 9 15.66 13.59 -1.99
CA GLN A 9 16.14 14.75 -2.75
C GLN A 9 16.23 14.42 -4.25
N GLY A 10 15.39 15.08 -5.05
CA GLY A 10 15.32 14.88 -6.50
C GLY A 10 14.19 13.97 -6.99
N ILE A 11 13.35 13.39 -6.11
CA ILE A 11 12.02 12.91 -6.54
C ILE A 11 11.11 14.13 -6.61
N LYS A 12 11.21 14.92 -7.71
CA LYS A 12 10.10 15.80 -8.09
C LYS A 12 8.84 14.93 -8.03
N THR A 13 7.83 15.39 -7.31
CA THR A 13 6.49 14.81 -7.14
C THR A 13 5.87 14.52 -8.52
N GLN A 14 6.30 13.44 -9.15
CA GLN A 14 5.95 13.05 -10.52
C GLN A 14 4.67 12.22 -10.45
N ALA A 15 3.62 12.71 -11.12
CA ALA A 15 2.34 12.07 -11.47
C ALA A 15 1.58 11.30 -10.37
N THR A 16 2.14 10.23 -9.83
CA THR A 16 1.52 9.29 -8.88
C THR A 16 0.90 9.91 -7.61
N PRO A 17 1.52 10.89 -6.90
CA PRO A 17 0.89 11.52 -5.73
C PRO A 17 -0.37 12.28 -6.10
N ARG A 18 -0.37 12.88 -7.30
CA ARG A 18 -1.49 13.65 -7.81
C ARG A 18 -2.63 12.71 -8.20
N CYS A 19 -2.34 11.58 -8.86
CA CYS A 19 -3.34 10.56 -9.20
C CYS A 19 -4.01 9.96 -7.95
N ILE A 20 -3.23 9.55 -6.93
CA ILE A 20 -3.80 8.93 -5.72
C ILE A 20 -4.65 9.95 -4.94
N ALA A 21 -4.15 11.17 -4.75
CA ALA A 21 -4.88 12.20 -4.03
C ALA A 21 -6.12 12.68 -4.80
N GLU A 22 -6.03 12.87 -6.11
CA GLU A 22 -7.19 13.25 -6.93
C GLU A 22 -8.23 12.13 -6.98
N SER A 23 -7.82 10.85 -7.07
CA SER A 23 -8.75 9.72 -7.10
C SER A 23 -9.46 9.44 -5.76
N LEU A 24 -8.86 9.78 -4.61
CA LEU A 24 -9.54 9.72 -3.32
C LEU A 24 -10.77 10.64 -3.27
N PHE A 25 -10.74 11.74 -4.01
CA PHE A 25 -11.70 12.84 -3.90
C PHE A 25 -12.48 13.12 -5.18
N ALA A 26 -12.16 12.45 -6.28
CA ALA A 26 -12.85 12.58 -7.56
C ALA A 26 -14.22 11.87 -7.50
N GLY A 27 -15.26 12.66 -7.26
CA GLY A 27 -16.64 12.32 -7.65
C GLY A 27 -17.47 11.52 -6.65
N GLY A 28 -17.08 11.46 -5.37
CA GLY A 28 -17.91 10.81 -4.33
C GLY A 28 -18.12 9.31 -4.53
N ARG A 29 -17.28 8.66 -5.35
CA ARG A 29 -17.34 7.21 -5.54
C ARG A 29 -16.90 6.52 -4.25
N PRO A 30 -17.69 5.57 -3.72
CA PRO A 30 -17.31 4.87 -2.51
C PRO A 30 -16.08 3.99 -2.79
N LEU A 31 -15.12 3.97 -1.87
CA LEU A 31 -13.94 3.12 -1.94
C LEU A 31 -14.33 1.69 -1.61
N SER A 32 -14.08 0.74 -2.51
CA SER A 32 -14.20 -0.68 -2.17
C SER A 32 -13.34 -1.00 -0.93
N MET A 33 -13.87 -1.80 -0.04
CA MET A 33 -13.23 -2.14 1.23
C MET A 33 -12.73 -3.58 1.21
N ILE A 34 -11.49 -3.77 1.64
CA ILE A 34 -10.84 -5.09 1.74
C ILE A 34 -10.42 -5.29 3.20
N ASP A 35 -10.87 -6.37 3.79
CA ASP A 35 -10.56 -6.75 5.15
C ASP A 35 -9.43 -7.78 5.18
N PHE A 36 -8.32 -7.41 5.81
CA PHE A 36 -7.14 -8.23 6.03
C PHE A 36 -7.05 -8.75 7.48
N SER A 37 -8.15 -8.81 8.24
CA SER A 37 -8.13 -9.38 9.60
C SER A 37 -8.02 -10.90 9.61
N GLY A 38 -8.62 -11.57 8.62
CA GLY A 38 -8.65 -13.04 8.48
C GLY A 38 -7.40 -13.66 7.87
N PRO A 39 -7.36 -15.00 7.71
CA PRO A 39 -6.23 -15.71 7.06
C PRO A 39 -6.07 -15.30 5.59
N HIS A 40 -7.17 -14.97 4.93
CA HIS A 40 -7.21 -14.41 3.58
C HIS A 40 -7.92 -13.06 3.63
N ALA A 41 -7.46 -12.12 2.81
CA ALA A 41 -8.17 -10.88 2.55
C ALA A 41 -9.49 -11.19 1.85
N VAL A 42 -10.52 -10.45 2.23
CA VAL A 42 -11.86 -10.56 1.67
C VAL A 42 -12.42 -9.17 1.37
N ARG A 43 -13.15 -9.03 0.27
CA ARG A 43 -13.84 -7.77 -0.05
C ARG A 43 -15.09 -7.63 0.84
N ARG A 44 -15.26 -6.48 1.49
CA ARG A 44 -16.36 -6.14 2.42
C ARG A 44 -17.03 -4.82 2.04
N GLY A 45 -17.86 -4.83 1.01
CA GLY A 45 -18.64 -3.65 0.60
C GLY A 45 -17.77 -2.46 0.20
N ALA A 46 -18.29 -1.25 0.42
CA ALA A 46 -17.60 -0.01 0.09
C ALA A 46 -17.75 1.05 1.19
N LEU A 47 -16.84 2.01 1.24
CA LEU A 47 -16.83 3.14 2.16
C LEU A 47 -17.07 4.43 1.38
N ALA A 48 -18.17 5.12 1.66
CA ALA A 48 -18.40 6.45 1.11
C ALA A 48 -17.47 7.45 1.81
N LEU A 49 -16.61 8.13 1.04
CA LEU A 49 -15.83 9.25 1.54
C LEU A 49 -16.65 10.54 1.40
N SER A 50 -17.07 11.12 2.51
CA SER A 50 -17.86 12.36 2.53
C SER A 50 -16.95 13.58 2.34
N GLY A 51 -16.78 14.03 1.10
CA GLY A 51 -16.19 15.33 0.77
C GLY A 51 -14.80 15.28 0.13
N THR A 52 -14.39 16.38 -0.48
CA THR A 52 -13.20 16.50 -1.35
C THR A 52 -11.85 16.51 -0.61
N ARG A 53 -11.86 16.32 0.72
CA ARG A 53 -10.66 16.35 1.56
C ARG A 53 -10.81 15.63 2.91
N ALA A 54 -11.81 14.75 3.04
CA ALA A 54 -12.04 14.03 4.29
C ALA A 54 -10.78 13.26 4.72
N ALA A 55 -10.40 13.40 5.99
CA ALA A 55 -9.39 12.54 6.57
C ALA A 55 -9.91 11.10 6.50
N LEU A 56 -9.02 10.15 6.16
CA LEU A 56 -9.37 8.74 6.24
C LEU A 56 -9.78 8.41 7.69
N PRO A 57 -10.81 7.57 7.90
CA PRO A 57 -11.15 7.07 9.22
C PRO A 57 -9.92 6.53 9.96
N GLU A 58 -9.88 6.71 11.27
CA GLU A 58 -8.72 6.27 12.06
C GLU A 58 -8.48 4.76 11.88
N GLY A 59 -7.24 4.39 11.57
CA GLY A 59 -6.87 3.00 11.33
C GLY A 59 -7.17 2.47 9.93
N LEU A 60 -7.78 3.25 9.04
CA LEU A 60 -7.93 2.89 7.65
C LEU A 60 -6.60 3.04 6.90
N THR A 61 -6.21 1.98 6.19
CA THR A 61 -5.09 1.99 5.25
C THR A 61 -5.65 2.07 3.83
N LEU A 62 -4.96 2.69 2.90
CA LEU A 62 -5.27 2.61 1.48
C LEU A 62 -4.42 1.54 0.82
N MET A 63 -4.99 0.87 -0.17
CA MET A 63 -4.28 0.00 -1.10
C MET A 63 -4.52 0.54 -2.51
N ALA A 64 -3.45 0.88 -3.21
CA ALA A 64 -3.47 1.38 -4.58
C ALA A 64 -2.74 0.40 -5.49
N ARG A 65 -3.31 0.10 -6.65
CA ARG A 65 -2.65 -0.65 -7.71
C ARG A 65 -2.27 0.28 -8.85
N ILE A 66 -1.02 0.20 -9.27
CA ILE A 66 -0.41 1.13 -10.21
C ILE A 66 0.28 0.31 -11.30
N THR A 67 0.15 0.72 -12.55
CA THR A 67 0.87 0.10 -13.66
C THR A 67 2.37 0.39 -13.60
N ALA A 68 3.15 -0.32 -14.42
CA ALA A 68 4.59 -0.10 -14.57
C ALA A 68 4.95 1.34 -15.00
N ASP A 69 4.08 2.02 -15.75
CA ASP A 69 4.22 3.42 -16.19
C ASP A 69 3.75 4.44 -15.15
N GLY A 70 3.25 4.00 -13.98
CA GLY A 70 2.83 4.89 -12.89
C GLY A 70 1.37 5.32 -12.93
N THR A 71 0.56 4.74 -13.82
CA THR A 71 -0.88 5.00 -13.93
C THR A 71 -1.64 4.27 -12.82
N LEU A 72 -2.52 4.98 -12.11
CA LEU A 72 -3.36 4.39 -11.08
C LEU A 72 -4.48 3.55 -11.73
N LEU A 73 -4.49 2.24 -11.45
CA LEU A 73 -5.52 1.31 -11.93
C LEU A 73 -6.68 1.22 -10.95
N GLU A 74 -6.37 1.19 -9.66
CA GLU A 74 -7.34 0.83 -8.63
C GLU A 74 -6.94 1.47 -7.30
N LEU A 75 -7.94 1.89 -6.53
CA LEU A 75 -7.76 2.42 -5.18
C LEU A 75 -8.88 1.89 -4.29
N CYS A 76 -8.51 1.33 -3.15
CA CYS A 76 -9.42 0.70 -2.20
C CYS A 76 -8.99 0.97 -0.75
N GLY A 77 -9.95 0.88 0.16
CA GLY A 77 -9.69 0.90 1.60
C GLY A 77 -9.30 -0.50 2.08
N ALA A 78 -8.31 -0.56 2.96
CA ALA A 78 -7.76 -1.77 3.55
C ALA A 78 -7.86 -1.69 5.08
N SER A 79 -8.60 -2.62 5.67
CA SER A 79 -8.74 -2.77 7.13
C SER A 79 -7.99 -4.01 7.64
N GLY A 80 -7.79 -4.13 8.95
CA GLY A 80 -7.09 -5.28 9.54
C GLY A 80 -5.57 -5.30 9.35
N LEU A 81 -4.99 -4.24 8.76
CA LEU A 81 -3.53 -4.08 8.58
C LEU A 81 -2.87 -3.23 9.69
N GLY A 82 -3.60 -2.90 10.74
CA GLY A 82 -3.12 -2.04 11.82
C GLY A 82 -3.12 -0.55 11.47
N ARG A 83 -2.50 0.26 12.33
CA ARG A 83 -2.35 1.71 12.13
C ARG A 83 -1.04 2.02 11.44
N TRP A 84 -1.11 2.63 10.27
CA TRP A 84 0.06 2.99 9.46
C TRP A 84 0.46 4.44 9.71
N ARG A 85 1.78 4.70 9.72
CA ARG A 85 2.38 6.05 9.74
C ARG A 85 3.14 6.42 8.47
N GLY A 86 3.15 5.52 7.49
CA GLY A 86 3.83 5.73 6.22
C GLY A 86 3.27 4.83 5.14
N ALA A 87 4.12 4.40 4.22
CA ALA A 87 3.72 3.58 3.09
C ALA A 87 4.71 2.46 2.77
N PHE A 88 4.18 1.45 2.08
CA PHE A 88 4.90 0.31 1.54
C PHE A 88 4.52 0.13 0.09
N ALA A 89 5.49 -0.03 -0.81
CA ALA A 89 5.27 -0.34 -2.22
C ALA A 89 5.96 -1.64 -2.58
N ALA A 90 5.32 -2.45 -3.41
CA ALA A 90 5.85 -3.72 -3.88
C ALA A 90 5.46 -3.98 -5.34
N THR A 91 6.45 -4.35 -6.17
CA THR A 91 6.22 -4.79 -7.54
C THR A 91 5.45 -6.11 -7.59
N GLY A 92 4.43 -6.15 -8.43
CA GLY A 92 3.63 -7.31 -8.76
C GLY A 92 4.24 -8.18 -9.87
N ASN A 93 3.71 -9.39 -10.05
CA ASN A 93 4.17 -10.30 -11.12
C ASN A 93 3.79 -9.82 -12.53
N ASP A 94 2.80 -8.92 -12.64
CA ASP A 94 2.33 -8.32 -13.89
C ASP A 94 3.13 -7.09 -14.33
N GLY A 95 4.21 -6.76 -13.60
CA GLY A 95 5.03 -5.57 -13.82
C GLY A 95 4.44 -4.29 -13.22
N GLY A 96 3.21 -4.32 -12.73
CA GLY A 96 2.63 -3.25 -11.91
C GLY A 96 3.20 -3.23 -10.49
N MET A 97 2.59 -2.43 -9.63
CA MET A 97 2.88 -2.43 -8.20
C MET A 97 1.65 -2.17 -7.36
N THR A 98 1.69 -2.68 -6.15
CA THR A 98 0.72 -2.37 -5.10
C THR A 98 1.38 -1.50 -4.05
N VAL A 99 0.67 -0.45 -3.64
CA VAL A 99 1.12 0.50 -2.62
C VAL A 99 0.11 0.52 -1.49
N PHE A 100 0.58 0.32 -0.27
CA PHE A 100 -0.19 0.44 0.96
C PHE A 100 0.24 1.68 1.72
N GLY A 101 -0.70 2.42 2.32
CA GLY A 101 -0.34 3.53 3.21
C GLY A 101 -1.55 4.34 3.66
N ASN A 102 -1.36 5.23 4.64
CA ASN A 102 -2.43 6.09 5.16
C ASN A 102 -2.41 7.52 4.57
N ARG A 103 -1.36 7.89 3.83
CA ARG A 103 -1.18 9.21 3.24
C ARG A 103 -0.70 9.08 1.80
N GLY A 104 -1.40 9.75 0.88
CA GLY A 104 -1.04 9.74 -0.54
C GLY A 104 0.39 10.24 -0.82
N GLN A 105 0.92 11.14 0.02
CA GLN A 105 2.30 11.63 -0.09
C GLN A 105 3.32 10.52 0.17
N ASP A 106 3.18 9.79 1.28
CA ASP A 106 4.10 8.69 1.63
C ASP A 106 4.01 7.56 0.61
N MET A 107 2.78 7.25 0.17
CA MET A 107 2.51 6.26 -0.89
C MET A 107 3.24 6.62 -2.17
N ALA A 108 3.22 7.89 -2.56
CA ALA A 108 3.93 8.34 -3.75
C ALA A 108 5.45 8.27 -3.60
N VAL A 109 6.02 8.56 -2.43
CA VAL A 109 7.46 8.41 -2.19
C VAL A 109 7.86 6.95 -2.31
N ALA A 110 7.11 6.02 -1.71
CA ALA A 110 7.35 4.60 -1.83
C ALA A 110 7.22 4.10 -3.28
N ALA A 111 6.14 4.48 -3.99
CA ALA A 111 5.91 4.09 -5.38
C ALA A 111 7.02 4.59 -6.30
N ASN A 112 7.38 5.87 -6.20
CA ASN A 112 8.42 6.46 -7.02
C ASN A 112 9.81 5.84 -6.74
N ALA A 113 10.08 5.43 -5.50
CA ALA A 113 11.30 4.71 -5.17
C ALA A 113 11.39 3.37 -5.92
N VAL A 114 10.28 2.60 -5.94
CA VAL A 114 10.20 1.33 -6.67
C VAL A 114 10.31 1.54 -8.18
N LEU A 115 9.59 2.52 -8.74
CA LEU A 115 9.66 2.86 -10.17
C LEU A 115 11.10 3.20 -10.60
N LYS A 116 11.77 4.08 -9.84
CA LYS A 116 13.15 4.49 -10.14
C LYS A 116 14.16 3.34 -9.99
N ALA A 117 13.89 2.39 -9.10
CA ALA A 117 14.70 1.20 -8.93
C ALA A 117 14.50 0.15 -10.06
N GLY A 118 13.52 0.35 -10.95
CA GLY A 118 13.15 -0.65 -11.95
C GLY A 118 12.40 -1.85 -11.37
N GLY A 119 11.81 -1.69 -10.17
CA GLY A 119 11.04 -2.72 -9.48
C GLY A 119 11.66 -3.18 -8.15
N GLY A 120 10.80 -3.69 -7.27
CA GLY A 120 11.15 -4.22 -5.96
C GLY A 120 10.26 -3.74 -4.84
N LEU A 121 10.84 -3.48 -3.66
CA LEU A 121 10.12 -3.17 -2.44
C LEU A 121 10.63 -1.86 -1.85
N ALA A 122 9.74 -0.98 -1.42
CA ALA A 122 10.11 0.25 -0.71
C ALA A 122 9.23 0.49 0.51
N VAL A 123 9.83 1.02 1.57
CA VAL A 123 9.14 1.51 2.76
C VAL A 123 9.47 2.99 2.92
N ALA A 124 8.45 3.84 3.03
CA ALA A 124 8.62 5.29 3.13
C ALA A 124 7.77 5.90 4.25
N GLU A 125 8.24 7.01 4.81
CA GLU A 125 7.54 7.82 5.80
C GLU A 125 7.89 9.29 5.60
N GLY A 126 6.89 10.13 5.32
CA GLY A 126 7.12 11.50 4.90
C GLY A 126 7.93 11.55 3.60
N GLU A 127 9.00 12.33 3.61
CA GLU A 127 9.93 12.48 2.49
C GLU A 127 11.13 11.51 2.53
N TRP A 128 11.06 10.48 3.38
CA TRP A 128 12.17 9.57 3.63
C TRP A 128 11.84 8.17 3.12
N ILE A 129 12.84 7.53 2.53
CA ILE A 129 12.82 6.11 2.23
C ILE A 129 13.58 5.41 3.35
N ASN A 130 12.87 4.57 4.11
CA ASN A 130 13.39 3.87 5.28
C ASN A 130 14.00 2.51 4.91
N ALA A 131 13.55 1.90 3.82
CA ALA A 131 14.13 0.70 3.21
C ALA A 131 13.79 0.64 1.71
N LEU A 132 14.71 0.11 0.91
CA LEU A 132 14.53 -0.11 -0.52
C LEU A 132 15.27 -1.39 -0.94
N ILE A 133 14.57 -2.34 -1.52
CA ILE A 133 15.12 -3.53 -2.18
C ILE A 133 14.86 -3.37 -3.67
N ARG A 134 15.92 -3.48 -4.48
CA ARG A 134 15.81 -3.47 -5.95
C ARG A 134 15.89 -4.90 -6.45
N LEU A 135 14.87 -5.36 -7.18
CA LEU A 135 14.84 -6.76 -7.64
C LEU A 135 15.94 -7.06 -8.67
N SER A 136 16.32 -6.07 -9.47
CA SER A 136 17.39 -6.16 -10.48
C SER A 136 18.79 -6.29 -9.88
N GLU A 137 18.96 -5.95 -8.60
CA GLU A 137 20.26 -5.93 -7.91
C GLU A 137 20.28 -6.90 -6.73
N LEU A 138 19.36 -7.88 -6.70
CA LEU A 138 19.39 -8.88 -5.64
C LEU A 138 20.70 -9.67 -5.70
N PRO A 139 21.43 -9.77 -4.58
CA PRO A 139 22.69 -10.50 -4.53
C PRO A 139 22.44 -12.00 -4.69
N ASP A 140 23.37 -12.71 -5.33
CA ASP A 140 23.30 -14.18 -5.50
C ASP A 140 23.48 -14.96 -4.19
N TYR A 141 23.85 -14.26 -3.10
CA TYR A 141 24.15 -14.87 -1.82
C TYR A 141 22.94 -14.82 -0.87
N PRO A 142 22.47 -15.97 -0.37
CA PRO A 142 21.24 -16.04 0.43
C PRO A 142 21.30 -15.20 1.72
N GLY A 143 22.47 -15.11 2.35
CA GLY A 143 22.66 -14.33 3.58
C GLY A 143 22.59 -12.81 3.39
N GLU A 144 22.71 -12.31 2.16
CA GLU A 144 22.53 -10.88 1.87
C GLU A 144 21.06 -10.59 1.52
N ILE A 145 20.39 -11.48 0.78
CA ILE A 145 18.95 -11.42 0.55
C ILE A 145 18.20 -11.37 1.89
N GLU A 146 18.55 -12.23 2.84
CA GLU A 146 17.93 -12.24 4.17
C GLU A 146 18.08 -10.90 4.92
N ARG A 147 19.23 -10.21 4.77
CA ARG A 147 19.46 -8.90 5.39
C ARG A 147 18.59 -7.82 4.77
N GLU A 148 18.46 -7.81 3.46
CA GLU A 148 17.59 -6.87 2.75
C GLU A 148 16.13 -7.01 3.21
N PHE A 149 15.61 -8.24 3.22
CA PHE A 149 14.26 -8.51 3.75
C PHE A 149 14.13 -8.20 5.25
N ALA A 150 15.18 -8.41 6.05
CA ALA A 150 15.19 -7.99 7.45
C ALA A 150 15.10 -6.47 7.59
N SER A 151 15.76 -5.70 6.73
CA SER A 151 15.69 -4.23 6.69
C SER A 151 14.26 -3.75 6.44
N VAL A 152 13.57 -4.33 5.43
CA VAL A 152 12.16 -4.03 5.14
C VAL A 152 11.25 -4.41 6.31
N ARG A 153 11.42 -5.60 6.91
CA ARG A 153 10.65 -6.03 8.09
C ARG A 153 10.82 -5.08 9.27
N ASN A 154 12.05 -4.60 9.50
CA ASN A 154 12.36 -3.65 10.56
C ASN A 154 11.78 -2.26 10.27
N ALA A 155 11.82 -1.79 9.03
CA ALA A 155 11.20 -0.51 8.65
C ALA A 155 9.68 -0.55 8.85
N LEU A 156 9.01 -1.61 8.35
CA LEU A 156 7.59 -1.85 8.64
C LEU A 156 7.31 -1.99 10.14
N ALA A 157 8.30 -2.44 10.92
CA ALA A 157 8.17 -2.54 12.35
C ALA A 157 7.99 -1.23 13.08
N VAL A 158 8.61 -0.19 12.57
CA VAL A 158 8.51 1.15 13.12
C VAL A 158 7.25 1.84 12.62
N LEU A 159 6.77 1.53 11.41
CA LEU A 159 5.65 2.25 10.79
C LEU A 159 4.25 1.74 11.17
N VAL A 160 4.14 0.52 11.71
CA VAL A 160 2.84 -0.11 11.99
C VAL A 160 2.72 -0.50 13.47
N ASP A 161 1.90 0.24 14.22
CA ASP A 161 1.79 0.14 15.70
C ASP A 161 1.19 -1.17 16.19
N ARG A 162 0.22 -1.73 15.46
CA ARG A 162 -0.45 -3.00 15.79
C ARG A 162 -0.42 -3.93 14.58
N LYS A 163 0.69 -4.66 14.43
CA LYS A 163 0.85 -5.54 13.29
C LYS A 163 -0.04 -6.77 13.40
N PRO A 164 -0.69 -7.20 12.32
CA PRO A 164 -1.10 -8.59 12.21
C PRO A 164 0.15 -9.49 12.15
N PRO A 165 0.05 -10.75 12.61
CA PRO A 165 1.12 -11.72 12.42
C PRO A 165 1.46 -11.84 10.92
N PHE A 166 2.75 -11.98 10.61
CA PHE A 166 3.24 -12.14 9.23
C PHE A 166 2.88 -11.01 8.26
N LEU A 167 2.77 -9.76 8.74
CA LEU A 167 2.38 -8.60 7.92
C LEU A 167 3.11 -8.51 6.57
N LEU A 168 4.45 -8.61 6.54
CA LEU A 168 5.18 -8.52 5.28
C LEU A 168 4.78 -9.63 4.29
N LYS A 169 4.65 -10.87 4.76
CA LYS A 169 4.17 -11.97 3.91
C LYS A 169 2.78 -11.65 3.36
N LYS A 170 1.87 -11.15 4.20
CA LYS A 170 0.53 -10.77 3.78
C LYS A 170 0.57 -9.69 2.70
N LEU A 171 1.35 -8.63 2.90
CA LEU A 171 1.51 -7.56 1.92
C LEU A 171 2.07 -8.08 0.59
N LEU A 172 3.02 -9.02 0.63
CA LEU A 172 3.57 -9.63 -0.59
C LEU A 172 2.54 -10.52 -1.30
N ASP A 173 1.80 -11.36 -0.58
CA ASP A 173 0.76 -12.21 -1.17
C ASP A 173 -0.29 -11.36 -1.93
N TYR A 174 -0.61 -10.16 -1.43
CA TYR A 174 -1.57 -9.24 -2.06
C TYR A 174 -0.94 -8.20 -3.00
N ALA A 175 0.38 -7.97 -2.94
CA ALA A 175 1.06 -7.19 -3.96
C ALA A 175 1.02 -7.89 -5.34
N LEU A 176 0.87 -9.22 -5.33
CA LEU A 176 0.75 -10.06 -6.51
C LEU A 176 -0.70 -10.28 -6.96
N THR A 177 -1.69 -9.81 -6.20
CA THR A 177 -3.10 -10.12 -6.43
C THR A 177 -3.90 -8.83 -6.68
N PRO A 178 -4.53 -8.65 -7.85
CA PRO A 178 -5.39 -7.50 -8.08
C PRO A 178 -6.60 -7.55 -7.15
N ALA A 179 -7.11 -6.41 -6.66
CA ALA A 179 -8.20 -6.43 -5.69
C ALA A 179 -9.51 -6.97 -6.30
N THR A 180 -9.68 -6.92 -7.62
CA THR A 180 -10.78 -7.57 -8.33
C THR A 180 -10.76 -9.10 -8.20
N ALA A 181 -9.58 -9.72 -8.03
CA ALA A 181 -9.46 -11.17 -7.82
C ALA A 181 -9.65 -11.59 -6.35
N ILE A 182 -9.78 -10.63 -5.42
CA ILE A 182 -10.07 -10.92 -4.02
C ILE A 182 -11.55 -11.29 -3.88
N SER A 183 -11.81 -12.47 -3.33
CA SER A 183 -13.17 -12.97 -3.16
C SER A 183 -13.98 -12.09 -2.20
N PRO A 184 -15.28 -11.90 -2.46
CA PRO A 184 -16.16 -11.25 -1.51
C PRO A 184 -16.29 -12.07 -0.22
N ALA A 185 -16.45 -11.39 0.91
CA ALA A 185 -16.76 -12.05 2.16
C ALA A 185 -18.10 -12.81 2.05
N PRO A 186 -18.23 -13.99 2.68
CA PRO A 186 -19.49 -14.73 2.67
C PRO A 186 -20.61 -13.84 3.22
N GLY A 187 -21.70 -13.71 2.45
CA GLY A 187 -22.83 -12.82 2.76
C GLY A 187 -22.71 -11.39 2.25
N PHE A 188 -21.60 -11.01 1.59
CA PHE A 188 -21.47 -9.72 0.90
C PHE A 188 -21.47 -9.96 -0.62
N SER A 189 -22.40 -9.34 -1.34
CA SER A 189 -22.41 -9.30 -2.80
C SER A 189 -21.95 -7.93 -3.30
N ASP A 190 -21.26 -7.86 -4.44
CA ASP A 190 -20.86 -6.58 -5.06
C ASP A 190 -22.08 -5.70 -5.44
N ASP A 191 -23.29 -6.29 -5.48
CA ASP A 191 -24.54 -5.65 -5.92
C ASP A 191 -25.35 -4.92 -4.82
N GLY A 192 -24.71 -4.47 -3.73
CA GLY A 192 -25.26 -3.35 -2.96
C GLY A 192 -25.65 -3.61 -1.51
N ASP A 193 -24.72 -4.09 -0.69
CA ASP A 193 -24.77 -3.73 0.73
C ASP A 193 -24.16 -2.34 0.93
N GLY A 194 -24.95 -1.44 1.52
CA GLY A 194 -24.67 -0.01 1.64
C GLY A 194 -23.34 0.33 2.34
N PRO A 195 -22.92 1.60 2.27
CA PRO A 195 -21.60 1.99 2.74
C PRO A 195 -21.40 1.60 4.20
N LEU A 196 -20.24 1.02 4.52
CA LEU A 196 -19.83 0.82 5.91
C LEU A 196 -19.81 2.21 6.56
N ALA A 197 -20.79 2.49 7.41
CA ALA A 197 -20.81 3.74 8.17
C ALA A 197 -19.53 3.77 9.02
N ALA A 198 -18.75 4.84 8.89
CA ALA A 198 -17.67 5.11 9.83
C ALA A 198 -18.30 5.18 11.22
N ALA A 199 -17.94 4.22 12.09
CA ALA A 199 -18.39 4.27 13.48
C ALA A 199 -17.91 5.59 14.08
N GLU A 200 -18.85 6.36 14.63
CA GLU A 200 -18.63 7.62 15.35
C GLU A 200 -17.73 7.45 16.57
#